data_AF-R4PIX3-F1
#
_entry.id   AF-R4PIX3-F1
#
_cell.length_a   1.000
_cell.length_b   1.000
_cell.length_c   1.000
_cell.angle_alpha   90.00
_cell.angle_beta   90.00
_cell.angle_gamma   90.00
#
_symmetry.space_group_name_H-M   'P 1'
#
loop_
_entity.id
_entity.type
_entity.pdbx_description
1 polymer ?
#
loop_
_entity_poly.entity_id
_entity_poly.type
_entity_poly.pdbx_seq_one_letter_code
_entity_poly.pdbx_strand_id
1 'polypeptide(L)'
;DCWFLEKFKNIIDYYKNLQSVDSTSITSDVLRQAKKIGFSDKQIAAAIKSTEVAVRKLREENNITPFVKQIDTVAAEWPASTNYLYLTYNGCTHDLDFPGDFTMVLGSGVYRIGSSVEFDWCAVGC
;
A
#
# COMPACT_ATOMS: atom_id res chain seq x y z
N ASP A 1 12.13 6.49 -21.59
CA ASP A 1 12.84 7.50 -20.76
C ASP A 1 13.68 6.76 -19.72
N CYS A 2 14.95 7.13 -19.55
CA CYS A 2 15.87 6.48 -18.61
C CYS A 2 15.43 6.65 -17.14
N TRP A 3 14.67 7.69 -16.82
CA TRP A 3 14.17 7.95 -15.48
C TRP A 3 13.32 6.78 -14.94
N PHE A 4 12.44 6.20 -15.76
CA PHE A 4 11.63 5.03 -15.35
C PHE A 4 12.50 3.79 -15.13
N LEU A 5 13.51 3.58 -15.97
CA LEU A 5 14.42 2.43 -15.85
C LEU A 5 15.22 2.49 -14.56
N GLU A 6 15.62 3.69 -14.13
CA GLU A 6 16.27 3.90 -12.84
C GLU A 6 15.33 3.54 -11.67
N LYS A 7 14.05 3.92 -11.74
CA LYS A 7 13.07 3.52 -10.73
C LYS A 7 12.87 1.99 -10.67
N PHE A 8 12.81 1.33 -11.82
CA PHE A 8 12.75 -0.14 -11.86
C PHE A 8 14.02 -0.79 -11.30
N LYS A 9 15.20 -0.26 -11.63
CA LYS A 9 16.47 -0.73 -11.08
C LYS A 9 16.49 -0.62 -9.56
N ASN A 10 16.01 0.49 -9.00
CA ASN A 10 15.94 0.68 -7.55
C ASN A 10 15.06 -0.39 -6.87
N ILE A 11 13.92 -0.74 -7.46
CA ILE A 11 13.06 -1.81 -6.94
C ILE A 11 13.79 -3.17 -6.99
N ILE A 12 14.43 -3.48 -8.12
CA ILE A 12 15.15 -4.75 -8.31
C ILE A 12 16.32 -4.88 -7.32
N ASP A 13 17.13 -3.83 -7.18
CA ASP A 13 18.29 -3.84 -6.30
C ASP A 13 17.86 -3.92 -4.83
N TYR A 14 16.75 -3.26 -4.46
CA TYR A 14 16.19 -3.40 -3.12
C TYR A 14 15.68 -4.82 -2.84
N TYR A 15 15.05 -5.48 -3.82
CA TYR A 15 14.64 -6.87 -3.67
C TYR A 15 15.83 -7.80 -3.43
N LYS A 16 16.94 -7.62 -4.15
CA LYS A 16 18.18 -8.38 -3.92
C LYS A 16 18.75 -8.14 -2.52
N ASN A 17 18.71 -6.90 -2.04
CA ASN A 17 19.12 -6.58 -0.68
C ASN A 17 18.23 -7.31 0.35
N LEU A 18 16.92 -7.35 0.14
CA LEU A 18 16.01 -8.12 1.01
C LEU A 18 16.35 -9.62 1.01
N GLN A 19 16.75 -10.20 -0.12
CA GLN A 19 17.15 -11.61 -0.19
C GLN A 19 18.43 -11.93 0.60
N SER A 20 19.30 -10.94 0.84
CA SER A 20 20.49 -11.10 1.67
C SER A 20 20.23 -10.99 3.18
N VAL A 21 19.02 -10.57 3.57
CA VAL A 21 18.62 -10.40 4.97
C VAL A 21 17.90 -11.66 5.42
N ASP A 22 18.34 -12.22 6.55
CA ASP A 22 17.64 -13.33 7.19
C ASP A 22 16.34 -12.85 7.85
N SER A 23 15.32 -13.72 7.89
CA SER A 23 14.01 -13.40 8.47
C SER A 23 14.06 -12.93 9.93
N THR A 24 15.08 -13.35 10.69
CA THR A 24 15.28 -12.99 12.10
C THR A 24 16.05 -11.67 12.29
N SER A 25 16.66 -11.12 11.24
CA SER A 25 17.52 -9.93 11.32
C SER A 25 16.95 -8.71 10.58
N ILE A 26 15.74 -8.83 10.02
CA ILE A 26 15.10 -7.70 9.35
C ILE A 26 14.76 -6.59 10.35
N THR A 27 15.33 -5.41 10.13
CA THR A 27 15.09 -4.24 10.97
C THR A 27 13.81 -3.52 10.58
N SER A 28 13.23 -2.79 11.53
CA SER A 28 12.05 -1.94 11.30
C SER A 28 12.27 -0.92 10.17
N ASP A 29 13.49 -0.41 10.03
CA ASP A 29 13.82 0.58 9.01
C ASP A 29 13.85 -0.03 7.62
N VAL A 30 14.42 -1.23 7.46
CA VAL A 30 14.38 -1.97 6.19
C VAL A 30 12.92 -2.27 5.82
N LEU A 31 12.13 -2.73 6.78
CA LEU A 31 10.71 -3.00 6.54
C LEU A 31 9.95 -1.73 6.12
N ARG A 32 10.16 -0.61 6.83
CA ARG A 32 9.53 0.68 6.50
C ARG A 32 9.93 1.18 5.12
N GLN A 33 11.21 1.09 4.75
CA GLN A 33 11.69 1.50 3.44
C GLN A 33 11.14 0.61 2.32
N ALA A 34 11.07 -0.71 2.54
CA ALA A 34 10.44 -1.63 1.60
C ALA A 34 8.98 -1.24 1.32
N LYS A 35 8.22 -0.88 2.35
CA LYS A 35 6.82 -0.44 2.19
C LYS A 35 6.71 0.91 1.45
N LYS A 36 7.62 1.86 1.72
CA LYS A 36 7.65 3.18 1.06
C LYS A 36 7.90 3.11 -0.44
N ILE A 37 8.65 2.12 -0.91
CA ILE A 37 8.90 1.87 -2.34
C ILE A 37 7.91 0.90 -2.98
N GLY A 38 6.87 0.47 -2.24
CA GLY A 38 5.73 -0.26 -2.79
C GLY A 38 5.77 -1.79 -2.65
N PHE A 39 6.69 -2.37 -1.87
CA PHE A 39 6.67 -3.82 -1.66
C PHE A 39 5.46 -4.28 -0.85
N SER A 40 4.76 -5.30 -1.35
CA SER A 40 3.72 -6.02 -0.61
C SER A 40 4.32 -6.93 0.46
N ASP A 41 3.54 -7.26 1.50
CA ASP A 41 3.98 -8.16 2.58
C ASP A 41 4.33 -9.55 2.00
N LYS A 42 3.59 -9.99 0.96
CA LYS A 42 3.87 -11.20 0.18
C LYS A 42 5.23 -11.18 -0.52
N GLN A 43 5.61 -10.07 -1.16
CA GLN A 43 6.91 -9.97 -1.84
C GLN A 43 8.07 -9.95 -0.84
N ILE A 44 7.91 -9.25 0.28
CA ILE A 44 8.91 -9.23 1.35
C ILE A 44 9.07 -10.64 1.94
N ALA A 45 7.95 -11.32 2.23
CA ALA A 45 7.95 -12.69 2.73
C ALA A 45 8.67 -13.65 1.78
N ALA A 46 8.43 -13.53 0.47
CA ALA A 46 9.13 -14.33 -0.53
C ALA A 46 10.64 -14.07 -0.56
N ALA A 47 11.08 -12.82 -0.38
CA ALA A 47 12.49 -12.46 -0.37
C ALA A 47 13.24 -13.03 0.86
N ILE A 48 12.64 -12.91 2.06
CA ILE A 48 13.27 -13.33 3.33
C ILE A 48 12.94 -14.78 3.72
N LYS A 49 12.28 -15.55 2.83
CA LYS A 49 11.84 -16.94 3.07
C LYS A 49 10.94 -17.10 4.31
N SER A 50 9.97 -16.20 4.46
CA SER A 50 8.97 -16.21 5.54
C SER A 50 7.55 -16.32 4.97
N THR A 51 6.54 -16.20 5.81
CA THR A 51 5.12 -16.17 5.41
C THR A 51 4.60 -14.74 5.40
N GLU A 52 3.63 -14.46 4.53
CA GLU A 52 2.97 -13.14 4.45
C GLU A 52 2.38 -12.72 5.81
N VAL A 53 1.77 -13.67 6.53
CA VAL A 53 1.18 -13.43 7.85
C VAL A 53 2.25 -13.05 8.87
N ALA A 54 3.41 -13.70 8.87
CA ALA A 54 4.50 -13.37 9.77
C ALA A 54 5.07 -11.96 9.51
N VAL A 55 5.26 -11.60 8.23
CA VAL A 55 5.70 -10.25 7.84
C VAL A 55 4.66 -9.21 8.24
N ARG A 56 3.37 -9.48 8.02
CA ARG A 56 2.29 -8.59 8.43
C ARG A 56 2.28 -8.35 9.94
N LYS A 57 2.40 -9.43 10.73
CA LYS A 57 2.44 -9.33 12.19
C LYS A 57 3.63 -8.50 12.66
N LEU A 58 4.84 -8.78 12.14
CA LEU A 58 6.03 -8.00 12.45
C LEU A 58 5.87 -6.52 12.06
N ARG A 59 5.24 -6.24 10.91
CA ARG A 59 4.96 -4.89 10.45
C ARG A 59 4.03 -4.14 11.42
N GLU A 60 2.97 -4.81 11.89
CA GLU A 60 2.01 -4.26 12.86
C GLU A 60 2.64 -4.05 14.24
N GLU A 61 3.45 -5.00 14.73
CA GLU A 61 4.22 -4.87 15.99
C GLU A 61 5.17 -3.67 15.99
N ASN A 62 5.72 -3.32 14.83
CA ASN A 62 6.59 -2.15 14.65
C ASN A 62 5.81 -0.85 14.32
N ASN A 63 4.47 -0.87 14.40
CA ASN A 63 3.60 0.26 14.06
C ASN A 63 3.84 0.82 12.64
N ILE A 64 4.16 -0.06 11.69
CA ILE A 64 4.38 0.32 10.28
C ILE A 64 3.07 0.14 9.52
N THR A 65 2.16 1.09 9.62
CA THR A 65 0.89 1.11 8.89
C THR A 65 0.87 2.23 7.86
N PRO A 66 0.12 2.08 6.75
CA PRO A 66 -0.04 3.16 5.80
C PRO A 66 -0.92 4.27 6.40
N PHE A 67 -0.77 5.48 5.87
CA PHE A 67 -1.58 6.64 6.19
C PHE A 67 -2.62 6.90 5.10
N VAL A 68 -3.76 7.46 5.50
CA VAL A 68 -4.86 7.84 4.61
C VAL A 68 -4.65 9.29 4.20
N LYS A 69 -4.63 9.54 2.89
CA LYS A 69 -4.45 10.87 2.32
C LYS A 69 -5.60 11.24 1.38
N GLN A 70 -5.96 12.51 1.39
CA GLN A 70 -6.98 13.07 0.50
C GLN A 70 -6.37 13.51 -0.83
N ILE A 71 -7.17 13.44 -1.90
CA ILE A 71 -6.88 14.06 -3.19
C ILE A 71 -7.69 15.35 -3.25
N ASP A 72 -7.00 16.48 -3.06
CA ASP A 72 -7.58 17.82 -2.93
C ASP A 72 -7.47 18.68 -4.21
N THR A 73 -6.78 18.18 -5.25
CA THR A 73 -6.43 18.86 -6.51
C THR A 73 -5.43 20.02 -6.41
N VAL A 74 -5.10 20.49 -5.20
CA VAL A 74 -4.30 21.70 -4.94
C VAL A 74 -3.10 21.44 -4.01
N ALA A 75 -2.74 20.17 -3.77
CA ALA A 75 -1.62 19.77 -2.92
C ALA A 75 -1.67 20.42 -1.52
N ALA A 76 -2.85 20.36 -0.90
CA ALA A 76 -3.20 20.87 0.42
C ALA A 76 -3.15 22.40 0.58
N GLU A 77 -3.17 23.18 -0.51
CA GLU A 77 -3.31 24.65 -0.44
C GLU A 77 -4.63 25.04 0.25
N TRP A 78 -5.71 24.32 -0.07
CA TRP A 78 -7.03 24.51 0.50
C TRP A 78 -7.56 23.19 1.05
N PRO A 79 -8.32 23.20 2.16
CA PRO A 79 -8.89 21.99 2.71
C PRO A 79 -9.88 21.35 1.71
N ALA A 80 -9.73 20.05 1.49
CA ALA A 80 -10.67 19.30 0.65
C ALA A 80 -12.03 19.16 1.35
N SER A 81 -13.08 19.41 0.59
CA SER A 81 -14.47 19.20 1.03
C SER A 81 -14.98 17.78 0.71
N THR A 82 -14.18 16.94 0.06
CA THR A 82 -14.55 15.58 -0.37
C THR A 82 -13.58 14.52 0.14
N ASN A 83 -14.06 13.29 0.29
CA ASN A 83 -13.28 12.14 0.77
C ASN A 83 -12.88 11.21 -0.37
N TYR A 84 -12.11 11.73 -1.34
CA TYR A 84 -11.45 10.89 -2.34
C TYR A 84 -10.05 10.53 -1.85
N LEU A 85 -9.84 9.26 -1.49
CA LEU A 85 -8.75 8.84 -0.61
C LEU A 85 -7.81 7.83 -1.26
N TYR A 86 -6.56 7.83 -0.81
CA TYR A 86 -5.60 6.77 -1.09
C TYR A 86 -4.75 6.45 0.14
N LEU A 87 -4.09 5.30 0.11
CA LEU A 87 -3.18 4.86 1.17
C LEU A 87 -1.72 5.04 0.74
N THR A 88 -0.88 5.51 1.66
CA THR A 88 0.56 5.66 1.41
C THR A 88 1.39 5.39 2.66
N TYR A 89 2.54 4.75 2.48
CA TYR A 89 3.57 4.62 3.53
C TYR A 89 4.49 5.85 3.61
N ASN A 90 4.36 6.78 2.66
CA ASN A 90 5.11 8.03 2.61
C ASN A 90 4.33 9.18 3.29
N GLY A 91 3.80 8.92 4.48
CA GLY A 91 3.09 9.88 5.31
C GLY A 91 3.51 9.79 6.77
N CYS A 92 3.04 10.73 7.59
CA CYS A 92 3.24 10.74 9.04
C CYS A 92 1.93 10.90 9.83
N THR A 93 0.85 11.31 9.17
CA THR A 93 -0.48 11.55 9.77
C THR A 93 -1.57 11.17 8.76
N HIS A 94 -2.77 10.89 9.27
CA HIS A 94 -3.97 10.78 8.45
C HIS A 94 -4.55 12.18 8.19
N ASP A 95 -5.20 12.38 7.04
CA ASP A 95 -5.90 13.64 6.73
C ASP A 95 -7.34 13.67 7.29
N LEU A 96 -7.78 12.57 7.91
CA LEU A 96 -9.15 12.35 8.37
C LEU A 96 -9.19 11.57 9.68
N ASP A 97 -10.30 11.72 10.40
CA ASP A 97 -10.67 10.90 11.56
C ASP A 97 -11.45 9.65 11.13
N PHE A 98 -11.40 8.60 11.95
CA PHE A 98 -12.06 7.31 11.70
C PHE A 98 -13.06 6.99 12.81
N PRO A 99 -14.25 7.64 12.84
CA PRO A 99 -15.23 7.46 13.90
C PRO A 99 -15.87 6.06 13.93
N GLY A 100 -15.73 5.27 12.86
CA GLY A 100 -16.29 3.93 12.76
C GLY A 100 -17.73 3.91 12.23
N ASP A 101 -18.41 2.79 12.42
CA ASP A 101 -19.82 2.59 12.04
C ASP A 101 -20.15 2.83 10.55
N PHE A 102 -19.22 2.48 9.67
CA PHE A 102 -19.40 2.53 8.22
C PHE A 102 -19.53 1.14 7.61
N THR A 103 -20.30 1.05 6.52
CA THR A 103 -20.38 -0.16 5.69
C THR A 103 -19.38 -0.09 4.55
N MET A 104 -18.61 -1.16 4.35
CA MET A 104 -17.66 -1.27 3.23
C MET A 104 -18.29 -2.02 2.05
N VAL A 105 -18.18 -1.44 0.86
CA VAL A 105 -18.56 -2.07 -0.41
C VAL A 105 -17.29 -2.31 -1.23
N LEU A 106 -17.05 -3.55 -1.64
CA LEU A 106 -15.89 -3.94 -2.45
C LEU A 106 -16.25 -3.97 -3.93
N GLY A 107 -15.55 -3.18 -4.75
CA GLY A 107 -15.72 -3.19 -6.21
C GLY A 107 -15.10 -4.42 -6.90
N SER A 108 -15.38 -4.58 -8.20
CA SER A 108 -14.95 -5.72 -9.01
C SER A 108 -13.49 -5.66 -9.50
N GLY A 109 -12.84 -4.51 -9.35
CA GLY A 109 -11.48 -4.28 -9.85
C GLY A 109 -11.44 -4.01 -11.35
N VAL A 110 -10.39 -4.46 -12.03
CA VAL A 110 -10.19 -4.20 -13.46
C VAL A 110 -11.10 -5.10 -14.31
N TYR A 111 -11.73 -4.53 -15.34
CA TYR A 111 -12.54 -5.28 -16.30
C TYR A 111 -11.74 -6.36 -17.03
N ARG A 112 -12.37 -7.51 -17.21
CA ARG A 112 -11.83 -8.67 -17.92
C ARG A 112 -12.98 -9.50 -18.48
N ILE A 113 -12.68 -10.40 -19.43
CA ILE A 113 -13.71 -11.31 -19.97
C ILE A 113 -14.34 -12.08 -18.79
N GLY A 114 -15.68 -12.02 -18.69
CA GLY A 114 -16.45 -12.59 -17.58
C GLY A 114 -16.60 -11.68 -16.36
N SER A 115 -16.12 -10.44 -16.40
CA SER A 115 -16.29 -9.43 -15.34
C SER A 115 -16.30 -8.02 -15.94
N SER A 116 -17.49 -7.49 -16.19
CA SER A 116 -17.70 -6.20 -16.85
C SER A 116 -18.61 -5.27 -16.02
N VAL A 117 -19.26 -4.30 -16.69
CA VAL A 117 -20.06 -3.21 -16.12
C VAL A 117 -21.21 -3.67 -15.23
N GLU A 118 -21.68 -4.91 -15.40
CA GLU A 118 -22.73 -5.49 -14.56
C GLU A 118 -22.36 -5.46 -13.07
N PHE A 119 -21.08 -5.62 -12.73
CA PHE A 119 -20.63 -5.57 -11.34
C PHE A 119 -20.48 -4.15 -10.80
N ASP A 120 -20.22 -3.16 -11.67
CA ASP A 120 -20.22 -1.75 -11.30
C ASP A 120 -21.65 -1.29 -10.99
N TRP A 121 -22.60 -1.70 -11.83
CA TRP A 121 -24.03 -1.42 -11.60
C TRP A 121 -24.55 -1.99 -10.28
N CYS A 122 -24.17 -3.23 -9.93
CA CYS A 122 -24.51 -3.82 -8.63
C CYS A 122 -23.93 -3.05 -7.44
N ALA A 123 -22.70 -2.52 -7.57
CA ALA A 123 -22.04 -1.76 -6.50
C ALA A 123 -22.57 -0.32 -6.34
N VAL A 124 -23.19 0.25 -7.38
CA VAL A 124 -23.89 1.54 -7.27
C VAL A 124 -25.26 1.37 -6.60
N GLY A 125 -25.87 0.19 -6.71
CA GLY A 125 -27.21 -0.08 -6.20
C GLY A 125 -27.30 -0.51 -4.73
N CYS A 126 -26.17 -0.62 -4.00
CA CYS A 126 -26.13 -1.12 -2.62
C CYS A 126 -26.28 -0.03 -1.55
#